data_AF-A0A9E1NS70-F1
#
_entry.id   AF-A0A9E1NS70-F1
#
_cell.length_a   1.000
_cell.length_b   1.000
_cell.length_c   1.000
_cell.angle_alpha   90.00
_cell.angle_beta   90.00
_cell.angle_gamma   90.00
#
_symmetry.space_group_name_H-M   'P 1'
#
loop_
_entity.id
_entity.type
_entity.pdbx_description
1 polymer ?
#
loop_
_entity_poly.entity_id
_entity_poly.type
_entity_poly.pdbx_seq_one_letter_code
_entity_poly.pdbx_strand_id
1 'polypeptide(L)'
;MLSLLNKKWVMRNPNLEVVGQISSSLNLLPFVALLLANRKIEGVDEAKVFIKAELLSLHDPFLINGMKLAVERILVAIQNKESIRLFCDYDVDGVTSAAFLTHFFRDI
;
A
#
# COMPACT_ATOMS: atom_id res chain seq x y z
N MET A 1 18.79 -18.65 -19.77
CA MET A 1 19.83 -17.92 -19.02
C MET A 1 19.71 -18.29 -17.55
N LEU A 2 20.77 -18.79 -16.92
CA LEU A 2 20.83 -19.06 -15.49
C LEU A 2 21.46 -17.86 -14.76
N SER A 3 20.97 -17.54 -13.57
CA SER A 3 21.61 -16.56 -12.70
C SER A 3 22.90 -17.12 -12.09
N LEU A 4 23.69 -16.24 -11.46
CA LEU A 4 24.89 -16.62 -10.70
C LEU A 4 24.61 -17.60 -9.55
N LEU A 5 23.35 -17.71 -9.11
CA LEU A 5 22.87 -18.63 -8.08
C LEU A 5 22.15 -19.87 -8.68
N ASN A 6 22.39 -20.18 -9.96
CA ASN A 6 21.72 -21.26 -10.70
C ASN A 6 20.18 -21.17 -10.72
N LYS A 7 19.61 -19.96 -10.60
CA LYS A 7 18.17 -19.74 -10.78
C LYS A 7 17.84 -19.51 -12.24
N LYS A 8 16.75 -20.14 -12.71
CA LYS A 8 16.24 -19.93 -14.07
C LYS A 8 15.45 -18.64 -14.13
N TRP A 9 15.82 -17.75 -15.04
CA TRP A 9 15.00 -16.59 -15.38
C TRP A 9 13.77 -17.05 -16.16
N VAL A 10 12.59 -16.64 -15.70
CA VAL A 10 11.31 -17.01 -16.32
C VAL A 10 10.59 -15.74 -16.70
N MET A 11 10.33 -15.60 -18.00
CA MET A 11 9.45 -14.54 -18.50
C MET A 11 8.01 -14.89 -18.16
N ARG A 12 7.28 -13.91 -17.62
CA ARG A 12 5.83 -14.04 -17.44
C ARG A 12 5.15 -13.93 -18.81
N ASN A 13 4.06 -14.66 -18.98
CA ASN A 13 3.24 -14.67 -20.19
C ASN A 13 1.79 -14.31 -19.83
N PRO A 14 1.48 -13.02 -19.65
CA PRO A 14 0.14 -12.57 -19.28
C PRO A 14 -0.82 -12.66 -20.47
N ASN A 15 -2.12 -12.57 -20.21
CA ASN A 15 -3.12 -12.54 -21.28
C ASN A 15 -2.99 -11.25 -22.12
N LEU A 16 -2.66 -11.39 -23.40
CA LEU A 16 -2.47 -10.26 -24.32
C LEU A 16 -3.78 -9.52 -24.63
N GLU A 17 -4.94 -10.18 -24.52
CA GLU A 17 -6.24 -9.52 -24.67
C GLU A 17 -6.45 -8.51 -23.54
N VAL A 18 -6.16 -8.90 -22.30
CA VAL A 18 -6.21 -8.03 -21.12
C VAL A 18 -5.24 -6.86 -21.27
N VAL A 19 -4.01 -7.13 -21.75
CA VAL A 19 -3.02 -6.07 -22.04
C VAL A 19 -3.56 -5.07 -23.06
N GLY A 20 -4.17 -5.55 -24.14
CA GLY A 20 -4.80 -4.73 -25.17
C GLY A 20 -5.92 -3.87 -24.59
N GLN A 21 -6.83 -4.48 -23.81
CA GLN A 21 -7.94 -3.79 -23.15
C GLN A 21 -7.48 -2.68 -22.19
N ILE A 22 -6.51 -2.96 -21.33
CA ILE A 22 -5.96 -1.97 -20.39
C ILE A 22 -5.26 -0.84 -21.16
N SER A 23 -4.44 -1.18 -22.16
CA SER A 23 -3.70 -0.21 -22.98
C SER A 23 -4.64 0.75 -23.69
N SER A 24 -5.68 0.24 -24.37
CA SER A 24 -6.64 1.08 -25.10
C SER A 24 -7.52 1.91 -24.17
N SER A 25 -8.01 1.31 -23.08
CA SER A 25 -8.99 1.96 -22.21
C SER A 25 -8.40 3.07 -21.35
N LEU A 26 -7.12 2.94 -20.96
CA LEU A 26 -6.41 3.92 -20.14
C LEU A 26 -5.40 4.76 -20.94
N ASN A 27 -5.37 4.60 -22.27
CA ASN A 27 -4.40 5.25 -23.16
C ASN A 27 -2.94 5.08 -22.70
N LEU A 28 -2.59 3.86 -22.28
CA LEU A 28 -1.26 3.50 -21.79
C LEU A 28 -0.44 2.86 -22.90
N LEU A 29 0.89 3.02 -22.84
CA LEU A 29 1.79 2.26 -23.68
C LEU A 29 1.57 0.74 -23.46
N PRO A 30 1.56 -0.09 -24.53
CA PRO A 30 1.36 -1.54 -24.40
C PRO A 30 2.32 -2.21 -23.41
N PHE A 31 3.55 -1.69 -23.31
CA PHE A 31 4.53 -2.16 -22.33
C PHE A 31 4.11 -1.91 -20.88
N VAL A 32 3.46 -0.78 -20.57
CA VAL A 32 2.96 -0.48 -19.22
C VAL A 32 1.80 -1.41 -18.87
N ALA A 33 0.86 -1.61 -19.80
CA ALA A 33 -0.24 -2.55 -19.62
C ALA A 33 0.27 -4.00 -19.43
N LEU A 34 1.32 -4.40 -20.17
CA LEU A 34 2.01 -5.68 -19.99
C LEU A 34 2.59 -5.83 -18.57
N LEU A 35 3.19 -4.78 -18.02
CA LEU A 35 3.71 -4.78 -16.66
C LEU A 35 2.61 -4.87 -15.60
N LEU A 36 1.44 -4.28 -15.84
CA LEU A 36 0.28 -4.39 -14.95
C LEU A 36 -0.29 -5.80 -14.95
N ALA A 37 -0.52 -6.37 -16.14
CA ALA A 37 -0.99 -7.76 -16.25
C ALA A 37 0.01 -8.76 -15.65
N ASN A 38 1.32 -8.49 -15.77
CA ASN A 38 2.36 -9.27 -15.10
C ASN A 38 2.30 -9.19 -13.56
N ARG A 39 1.68 -8.17 -13.00
CA ARG A 39 1.39 -8.02 -11.56
C ARG A 39 0.03 -8.60 -11.15
N LYS A 40 -0.67 -9.27 -12.08
CA LYS A 40 -2.04 -9.79 -11.93
C LYS A 40 -3.10 -8.71 -11.80
N ILE A 41 -2.82 -7.52 -12.32
CA ILE A 41 -3.80 -6.45 -12.46
C ILE A 41 -4.45 -6.64 -13.81
N GLU A 42 -5.64 -7.22 -13.81
CA GLU A 42 -6.31 -7.70 -15.03
C GLU A 42 -7.57 -6.90 -15.37
N GLY A 43 -8.05 -6.05 -14.45
CA GLY A 43 -9.16 -5.14 -14.69
C GLY A 43 -8.72 -3.74 -15.14
N VAL A 44 -9.53 -3.10 -16.00
CA VAL A 44 -9.32 -1.68 -16.38
C VAL A 44 -9.46 -0.76 -15.16
N ASP A 45 -10.48 -0.98 -14.32
CA ASP A 45 -10.68 -0.19 -13.11
C ASP A 45 -9.58 -0.44 -12.06
N GLU A 46 -9.16 -1.70 -11.91
CA GLU A 46 -8.05 -2.08 -11.04
C GLU A 46 -6.74 -1.39 -11.48
N ALA A 47 -6.44 -1.42 -12.78
CA ALA A 47 -5.29 -0.73 -13.37
C ALA A 47 -5.36 0.78 -13.17
N LYS A 48 -6.55 1.38 -13.30
CA LYS A 48 -6.77 2.80 -13.08
C LYS A 48 -6.51 3.20 -11.63
N VAL A 49 -7.03 2.44 -10.67
CA VAL A 49 -6.79 2.66 -9.23
C VAL A 49 -5.30 2.51 -8.92
N PHE A 50 -4.66 1.46 -9.43
CA PHE A 50 -3.24 1.20 -9.18
C PHE A 50 -2.34 2.34 -9.69
N ILE A 51 -2.59 2.85 -10.89
CA ILE A 51 -1.78 3.93 -11.48
C ILE A 51 -2.01 5.25 -10.77
N LYS A 52 -3.27 5.57 -10.44
CA LYS A 52 -3.62 6.83 -9.79
C LYS A 52 -3.09 6.91 -8.36
N ALA A 53 -3.09 5.79 -7.64
CA ALA A 53 -2.60 5.68 -6.26
C ALA A 53 -3.13 6.81 -5.35
N GLU A 54 -4.42 7.16 -5.49
CA GLU A 54 -5.04 8.23 -4.71
C GLU A 54 -5.18 7.81 -3.25
N LEU A 55 -4.90 8.73 -2.33
CA LEU A 55 -5.01 8.47 -0.88
C LEU A 55 -6.42 8.02 -0.48
N LEU A 56 -7.46 8.53 -1.16
CA LEU A 56 -8.86 8.16 -0.96
C LEU A 56 -9.17 6.70 -1.35
N SER A 57 -8.28 6.05 -2.11
CA SER A 57 -8.40 4.63 -2.48
C SER A 57 -7.83 3.68 -1.42
N LEU A 58 -7.29 4.21 -0.31
CA LEU A 58 -6.89 3.37 0.83
C LEU A 58 -8.12 2.71 1.46
N HIS A 59 -7.92 1.49 1.96
CA HIS A 59 -8.94 0.79 2.73
C HIS A 59 -9.27 1.53 4.02
N ASP A 60 -10.49 1.35 4.51
CA ASP A 60 -10.88 1.85 5.82
C ASP A 60 -9.92 1.31 6.90
N PRO A 61 -9.19 2.19 7.64
CA PRO A 61 -8.28 1.77 8.70
C PRO A 61 -8.94 0.94 9.79
N PHE A 62 -10.26 1.10 10.02
CA PHE A 62 -11.00 0.32 11.01
C PHE A 62 -11.17 -1.16 10.64
N LEU A 63 -10.84 -1.55 9.41
CA LEU A 63 -10.73 -2.96 9.01
C LEU A 63 -9.53 -3.66 9.65
N ILE A 64 -8.53 -2.91 10.14
CA ILE A 64 -7.41 -3.48 10.88
C ILE A 64 -7.94 -4.01 12.23
N ASN A 65 -7.66 -5.28 12.51
CA ASN A 65 -8.13 -5.93 13.73
C ASN A 65 -7.69 -5.14 14.97
N GLY A 66 -8.64 -4.81 15.85
CA GLY A 66 -8.39 -4.05 17.08
C GLY A 66 -8.27 -2.53 16.91
N MET A 67 -8.33 -2.00 15.68
CA MET A 67 -8.15 -0.55 15.44
C MET A 67 -9.15 0.30 16.21
N LYS A 68 -10.44 -0.09 16.19
CA LYS A 68 -11.49 0.65 16.90
C LYS A 68 -11.22 0.76 18.40
N LEU A 69 -10.86 -0.36 19.03
CA LEU A 69 -10.52 -0.42 20.45
C LEU A 69 -9.28 0.43 20.78
N ALA A 70 -8.26 0.40 19.92
CA ALA A 70 -7.05 1.20 20.08
C ALA A 70 -7.36 2.71 20.04
N VAL A 71 -8.16 3.15 19.06
CA VAL A 71 -8.59 4.56 18.93
C VAL A 71 -9.39 4.98 20.16
N GLU A 72 -10.38 4.20 20.58
CA GLU A 72 -11.19 4.48 21.77
C GLU A 72 -10.32 4.63 23.02
N ARG A 73 -9.33 3.74 23.23
CA ARG A 73 -8.43 3.82 24.38
C ARG A 73 -7.55 5.06 24.36
N ILE A 74 -7.04 5.44 23.19
CA ILE A 74 -6.21 6.65 23.02
C ILE A 74 -7.04 7.90 23.27
N LEU A 75 -8.28 7.97 22.78
CA LEU A 75 -9.18 9.10 23.03
C LEU A 75 -9.45 9.29 24.52
N VAL A 76 -9.66 8.20 25.27
CA VAL A 76 -9.80 8.27 26.74
C VAL A 76 -8.53 8.81 27.40
N ALA A 77 -7.34 8.37 26.97
CA ALA A 77 -6.07 8.88 27.50
C ALA A 77 -5.94 10.40 27.29
N ILE A 78 -6.29 10.89 26.09
CA ILE A 78 -6.24 12.32 25.76
C ILE A 78 -7.23 13.11 26.63
N GLN A 79 -8.48 12.65 26.75
CA GLN A 79 -9.49 13.31 27.58
C GLN A 79 -9.09 13.40 29.05
N ASN A 80 -8.47 12.33 29.57
CA ASN A 80 -8.02 12.26 30.96
C ASN A 80 -6.63 12.88 31.19
N LYS A 81 -5.98 13.43 30.14
CA LYS A 81 -4.61 13.96 30.18
C LYS A 81 -3.58 12.94 30.71
N GLU A 82 -3.77 11.67 30.34
CA GLU A 82 -2.83 10.61 30.64
C GLU A 82 -1.55 10.77 29.80
N SER A 83 -0.40 10.39 30.37
CA SER A 83 0.85 10.35 29.60
C SER A 83 0.83 9.21 28.58
N ILE A 84 1.08 9.53 27.32
CA ILE A 84 1.17 8.55 26.23
C ILE A 84 2.66 8.28 25.95
N ARG A 85 3.04 7.00 25.96
CA ARG A 85 4.38 6.55 25.58
C ARG A 85 4.29 5.76 24.27
N LEU A 86 5.19 6.08 23.34
CA LEU A 86 5.33 5.39 22.07
C LEU A 86 6.47 4.38 22.16
N PHE A 87 6.17 3.13 21.80
CA PHE A 87 7.16 2.07 21.59
C PHE A 87 7.11 1.67 20.13
N CYS A 88 8.25 1.64 19.45
CA CYS A 88 8.37 1.28 18.04
C CYS A 88 9.55 0.35 17.81
N ASP A 89 9.55 -0.32 16.66
CA ASP A 89 10.69 -1.09 16.20
C ASP A 89 11.81 -0.18 15.67
N TYR A 90 13.01 -0.74 15.52
CA TYR A 90 14.22 -0.01 15.12
C TYR A 90 14.40 0.14 13.61
N ASP A 91 13.54 -0.46 12.79
CA ASP A 91 13.59 -0.30 11.35
C ASP A 91 13.06 1.07 10.90
N VAL A 92 13.26 1.37 9.61
CA VAL A 92 12.92 2.68 9.05
C VAL A 92 11.41 2.94 9.17
N ASP A 93 10.59 1.92 8.99
CA ASP A 93 9.12 2.05 9.06
C ASP A 93 8.66 2.31 10.51
N GLY A 94 9.26 1.65 11.49
CA GLY A 94 9.00 1.86 12.92
C GLY A 94 9.42 3.26 13.40
N VAL A 95 10.64 3.68 13.07
CA VAL A 95 11.19 4.98 13.49
C VAL A 95 10.41 6.15 12.87
N THR A 96 10.07 6.06 11.58
CA THR A 96 9.29 7.11 10.90
C THR A 96 7.87 7.21 11.46
N SER A 97 7.23 6.07 11.76
CA SER A 97 5.91 6.03 12.41
C SER A 97 5.94 6.65 13.80
N ALA A 98 6.97 6.36 14.60
CA ALA A 98 7.11 6.93 15.94
C ALA A 98 7.33 8.44 15.89
N ALA A 99 8.14 8.94 14.95
CA ALA A 99 8.33 10.37 14.75
C ALA A 99 7.00 11.05 14.37
N PHE A 100 6.27 10.49 13.41
CA PHE A 100 4.98 11.02 12.97
C PHE A 100 3.96 11.09 14.12
N LEU A 101 3.78 9.99 14.87
CA LEU A 101 2.86 9.95 16.00
C LEU A 101 3.29 10.88 17.14
N THR A 102 4.60 11.00 17.40
CA THR A 102 5.12 11.94 18.40
C THR A 102 4.74 13.38 18.05
N HIS A 103 4.87 13.76 16.78
CA HIS A 103 4.44 15.09 16.33
C HIS A 103 2.93 15.26 16.48
N PHE A 104 2.14 14.32 15.98
CA PHE A 104 0.68 14.36 16.10
C PHE A 104 0.20 14.54 17.55
N PHE A 105 0.70 13.73 18.49
CA PHE A 105 0.29 13.81 19.90
C PHE A 105 0.82 15.05 20.65
N ARG A 106 1.78 15.79 20.08
CA ARG A 106 2.25 17.07 20.64
C ARG A 106 1.43 18.26 20.14
N ASP A 107 0.87 18.14 18.94
CA ASP A 107 0.12 19.22 18.29
C ASP A 107 -1.35 19.28 18.75
N ILE A 108 -1.87 18.17 19.29
CA ILE A 108 -3.22 18.07 19.89
C ILE A 108 -3.18 18.23 21.41
#